data_AF-S7S1K2-F1
#
_entry.id   AF-S7S1K2-F1
#
_cell.length_a   1.000
_cell.length_b   1.000
_cell.length_c   1.000
_cell.angle_alpha   90.00
_cell.angle_beta   90.00
_cell.angle_gamma   90.00
#
_symmetry.space_group_name_H-M   'P 1'
#
loop_
_entity.id
_entity.type
_entity.pdbx_description
1 polymer ?
#
loop_
_entity_poly.entity_id
_entity_poly.type
_entity_poly.pdbx_seq_one_letter_code
_entity_poly.pdbx_strand_id
1 'polypeptide(L)'
;MSLLPSDPAAGQVEEAASSVCTPEHCYHAFDALYCALTGSDPIPTKFADEKYPLFVTWNTRSSRRHPRLRGCIGTFEAQPLSEGLAEYALISAFRDHRFRKIEEKELSSLECKISLLTDFEDASSYLDWTIGVHGISISFPHPSLIPSSTPSTEPGSPFSSTPSLPRFTSKQSFSATYLPEVMPEQGWDKIEAIDSAIHKAGWTGRITEDLRRSIRLRRYQSSKCTVGWDDYVEWRQRNGGDI
;
A
#
# COMPACT_ATOMS: atom_id res chain seq x y z
N MET A 1 -45.40 7.31 -34.23
CA MET A 1 -44.55 6.18 -33.80
C MET A 1 -43.12 6.67 -33.84
N SER A 2 -42.48 6.84 -32.68
CA SER A 2 -41.09 7.28 -32.59
C SER A 2 -40.46 6.49 -31.45
N LEU A 3 -39.62 5.50 -31.79
CA LEU A 3 -38.95 4.66 -30.82
C LEU A 3 -37.70 5.38 -30.31
N LEU A 4 -37.72 5.78 -29.04
CA LEU A 4 -36.50 6.16 -28.33
C LEU A 4 -35.75 4.87 -27.95
N PRO A 5 -34.44 4.74 -28.24
CA PRO A 5 -33.63 3.66 -27.69
C PRO A 5 -33.50 3.82 -26.17
N SER A 6 -33.69 2.74 -25.42
CA SER A 6 -33.44 2.70 -23.98
C SER A 6 -31.93 2.78 -23.71
N ASP A 7 -31.54 3.64 -22.78
CA ASP A 7 -30.15 3.85 -22.36
C ASP A 7 -29.73 2.79 -21.31
N PRO A 8 -28.75 1.91 -21.57
CA PRO A 8 -28.34 0.84 -20.66
C PRO A 8 -27.10 1.24 -19.82
N ALA A 9 -27.13 2.41 -19.19
CA ALA A 9 -26.06 2.89 -18.30
C ALA A 9 -26.11 2.24 -16.90
N ALA A 10 -26.03 0.90 -16.84
CA ALA A 10 -26.01 0.12 -15.60
C ALA A 10 -25.23 -1.21 -15.70
N GLY A 11 -24.06 -1.21 -16.36
CA GLY A 11 -23.00 -2.19 -16.06
C GLY A 11 -22.24 -1.72 -14.81
N GLN A 12 -22.16 -2.48 -13.72
CA GLN A 12 -21.43 -3.75 -13.63
C GLN A 12 -20.08 -3.66 -14.32
N VAL A 13 -19.10 -3.09 -13.60
CA VAL A 13 -17.68 -3.30 -13.91
C VAL A 13 -17.34 -4.70 -13.39
N GLU A 14 -17.61 -5.71 -14.21
CA GLU A 14 -16.89 -6.98 -14.11
C GLU A 14 -15.45 -6.73 -14.54
N GLU A 15 -14.50 -6.90 -13.63
CA GLU A 15 -13.13 -7.24 -14.00
C GLU A 15 -12.67 -8.41 -13.13
N ALA A 16 -13.27 -9.57 -13.39
CA ALA A 16 -12.84 -10.85 -12.85
C ALA A 16 -11.54 -11.32 -13.52
N ALA A 17 -10.48 -10.50 -13.40
CA ALA A 17 -9.13 -11.04 -13.41
C ALA A 17 -9.02 -12.04 -12.25
N SER A 18 -8.19 -13.07 -12.41
CA SER A 18 -7.88 -14.03 -11.34
C SER A 18 -7.15 -13.30 -10.19
N SER A 19 -7.89 -12.69 -9.26
CA SER A 19 -7.30 -11.85 -8.21
C SER A 19 -6.53 -12.72 -7.23
N VAL A 20 -5.21 -12.47 -7.15
CA VAL A 20 -4.31 -13.09 -6.16
C VAL A 20 -4.88 -12.94 -4.74
N CYS A 21 -5.51 -11.80 -4.44
CA CYS A 21 -6.28 -11.64 -3.22
C CYS A 21 -7.70 -12.21 -3.39
N THR A 22 -7.94 -13.37 -2.78
CA THR A 22 -9.25 -14.04 -2.64
C THR A 22 -9.95 -13.74 -1.29
N PRO A 23 -11.25 -14.03 -1.14
CA PRO A 23 -12.00 -13.87 0.13
C PRO A 23 -11.44 -14.69 1.29
N GLU A 24 -10.89 -15.89 1.04
CA GLU A 24 -10.24 -16.75 2.04
C GLU A 24 -9.12 -16.07 2.84
N HIS A 25 -8.39 -15.11 2.25
CA HIS A 25 -7.42 -14.30 2.98
C HIS A 25 -8.11 -13.35 3.98
N CYS A 26 -9.26 -12.80 3.61
CA CYS A 26 -10.05 -11.94 4.48
C CYS A 26 -10.71 -12.76 5.59
N TYR A 27 -11.27 -13.94 5.28
CA TYR A 27 -11.83 -14.85 6.28
C TYR A 27 -10.79 -15.25 7.32
N HIS A 28 -9.57 -15.62 6.91
CA HIS A 28 -8.48 -15.98 7.84
C HIS A 28 -8.04 -14.81 8.73
N ALA A 29 -7.94 -13.60 8.18
CA ALA A 29 -7.68 -12.38 8.97
C ALA A 29 -8.80 -12.07 9.97
N PHE A 30 -10.06 -12.34 9.60
CA PHE A 30 -11.22 -12.22 10.49
C PHE A 30 -11.23 -13.30 11.57
N ASP A 31 -10.89 -14.54 11.21
CA ASP A 31 -10.80 -15.69 12.10
C ASP A 31 -9.78 -15.43 13.21
N ALA A 32 -8.59 -14.95 12.85
CA ALA A 32 -7.56 -14.54 13.81
C ALA A 32 -8.06 -13.48 14.81
N LEU A 33 -8.74 -12.43 14.33
CA LEU A 33 -9.32 -11.39 15.19
C LEU A 33 -10.43 -11.94 16.10
N TYR A 34 -11.33 -12.75 15.56
CA TYR A 34 -12.43 -13.36 16.29
C TYR A 34 -11.91 -14.26 17.41
N CYS A 35 -11.03 -15.22 17.09
CA CYS A 35 -10.40 -16.12 18.05
C CYS A 35 -9.64 -15.37 19.15
N ALA A 36 -8.96 -14.26 18.81
CA ALA A 36 -8.26 -13.43 19.79
C ALA A 36 -9.20 -12.64 20.73
N LEU A 37 -10.48 -12.47 20.37
CA LEU A 37 -11.49 -11.79 21.18
C LEU A 37 -12.34 -12.77 21.99
N THR A 38 -12.77 -13.89 21.40
CA THR A 38 -13.68 -14.87 22.01
C THR A 38 -12.97 -16.04 22.70
N GLY A 39 -11.70 -16.30 22.36
CA GLY A 39 -10.97 -17.49 22.80
C GLY A 39 -11.34 -18.78 22.08
N SER A 40 -12.13 -18.72 20.99
CA SER A 40 -12.41 -19.87 20.14
C SER A 40 -11.17 -20.36 19.37
N ASP A 41 -11.14 -21.64 18.99
CA ASP A 41 -10.07 -22.18 18.14
C ASP A 41 -10.12 -21.63 16.70
N PRO A 42 -8.96 -21.46 16.04
CA PRO A 42 -8.87 -20.98 14.66
C PRO A 42 -9.14 -22.07 13.63
N ILE A 43 -9.73 -21.69 12.50
CA ILE A 43 -10.00 -22.58 11.36
C ILE A 43 -8.74 -22.72 10.47
N PRO A 44 -8.32 -23.94 10.09
CA PRO A 44 -7.19 -24.14 9.20
C PRO A 44 -7.35 -23.45 7.83
N THR A 45 -6.28 -22.81 7.37
CA THR A 45 -6.21 -22.14 6.06
C THR A 45 -6.37 -23.13 4.90
N LYS A 46 -7.03 -22.69 3.82
CA LYS A 46 -7.24 -23.48 2.59
C LYS A 46 -6.54 -22.93 1.34
N PHE A 47 -5.86 -21.80 1.46
CA PHE A 47 -5.12 -21.14 0.37
C PHE A 47 -3.64 -21.55 0.36
N ALA A 48 -2.95 -21.29 -0.75
CA ALA A 48 -1.52 -21.52 -0.86
C ALA A 48 -0.73 -20.48 -0.05
N ASP A 49 0.25 -20.93 0.74
CA ASP A 49 1.07 -20.07 1.59
C ASP A 49 2.21 -19.38 0.81
N GLU A 50 1.79 -18.58 -0.17
CA GLU A 50 2.68 -17.73 -0.95
C GLU A 50 3.14 -16.51 -0.13
N LYS A 51 4.14 -15.77 -0.65
CA LYS A 51 4.74 -14.63 0.06
C LYS A 51 4.43 -13.31 -0.61
N TYR A 52 3.71 -12.42 0.07
CA TYR A 52 3.33 -11.11 -0.43
C TYR A 52 3.54 -10.01 0.60
N PRO A 53 3.98 -8.81 0.19
CA PRO A 53 3.79 -7.62 1.00
C PRO A 53 2.28 -7.35 1.13
N LEU A 54 1.80 -7.15 2.35
CA LEU A 54 0.38 -7.18 2.66
C LEU A 54 -0.03 -6.08 3.64
N PHE A 55 -1.28 -5.64 3.50
CA PHE A 55 -1.93 -4.68 4.38
C PHE A 55 -3.29 -5.22 4.80
N VAL A 56 -3.55 -5.22 6.12
CA VAL A 56 -4.84 -5.58 6.69
C VAL A 56 -5.53 -4.31 7.17
N THR A 57 -6.76 -4.11 6.69
CA THR A 57 -7.59 -2.95 6.96
C THR A 57 -8.91 -3.39 7.57
N TRP A 58 -9.24 -2.81 8.73
CA TRP A 58 -10.55 -2.90 9.35
C TRP A 58 -11.35 -1.65 9.02
N ASN A 59 -12.58 -1.83 8.52
CA ASN A 59 -13.56 -0.76 8.42
C ASN A 59 -14.78 -1.08 9.29
N THR A 60 -15.46 -0.04 9.77
CA THR A 60 -16.80 -0.13 10.35
C THR A 60 -17.83 0.20 9.27
N ARG A 61 -18.69 -0.76 8.93
CA ARG A 61 -19.85 -0.60 8.04
C ARG A 61 -21.00 0.09 8.77
N SER A 62 -21.81 0.84 8.02
CA SER A 62 -23.06 1.41 8.51
C SER A 62 -24.05 1.51 7.35
N SER A 63 -25.30 1.09 7.54
CA SER A 63 -26.31 1.01 6.47
C SER A 63 -26.65 2.33 5.77
N ARG A 64 -26.13 3.47 6.24
CA ARG A 64 -26.39 4.81 5.69
C ARG A 64 -25.13 5.60 5.34
N ARG A 65 -23.93 5.01 5.44
CA ARG A 65 -22.65 5.72 5.23
C ARG A 65 -21.61 4.80 4.60
N HIS A 66 -20.70 5.39 3.82
CA HIS A 66 -19.50 4.69 3.36
C HIS A 66 -18.73 4.07 4.55
N PRO A 67 -18.09 2.90 4.37
CA PRO A 67 -17.29 2.27 5.41
C PRO A 67 -16.25 3.24 5.99
N ARG A 68 -16.09 3.21 7.32
CA ARG A 68 -15.16 4.10 8.03
C ARG A 68 -13.96 3.32 8.51
N LEU A 69 -12.75 3.79 8.20
CA LEU A 69 -11.51 3.20 8.68
C LEU A 69 -11.51 3.05 10.21
N ARG A 70 -11.22 1.83 10.67
CA ARG A 70 -11.21 1.39 12.08
C ARG A 70 -9.84 0.87 12.54
N GLY A 71 -8.96 0.55 11.59
CA GLY A 71 -7.54 0.24 11.75
C GLY A 71 -6.92 -0.14 10.40
N CYS A 72 -5.65 0.17 10.14
CA CYS A 72 -4.94 -0.30 8.94
C CYS A 72 -3.44 -0.32 9.18
N ILE A 73 -2.84 -1.51 9.15
CA ILE A 73 -1.40 -1.75 9.28
C ILE A 73 -0.99 -2.85 8.29
N GLY A 74 0.24 -2.77 7.80
CA GLY A 74 0.80 -3.71 6.82
C GLY A 74 2.30 -3.53 6.69
N THR A 75 2.89 -4.24 5.74
CA THR A 75 4.33 -4.23 5.47
C THR A 75 4.62 -4.28 3.96
N PHE A 76 5.74 -3.66 3.58
CA PHE A 76 6.31 -3.76 2.23
C PHE A 76 7.30 -4.93 2.06
N GLU A 77 7.56 -5.69 3.13
CA GLU A 77 8.33 -6.94 3.08
C GLU A 77 7.39 -8.13 2.85
N ALA A 78 7.80 -9.08 2.00
CA ALA A 78 6.96 -10.21 1.63
C ALA A 78 6.83 -11.24 2.78
N GLN A 79 5.63 -11.34 3.35
CA GLN A 79 5.31 -12.30 4.43
C GLN A 79 4.56 -13.51 3.88
N PRO A 80 4.71 -14.71 4.48
CA PRO A 80 3.80 -15.83 4.23
C PRO A 80 2.36 -15.41 4.53
N LEU A 81 1.42 -15.73 3.65
CA LEU A 81 0.03 -15.30 3.81
C LEU A 81 -0.62 -15.87 5.08
N SER A 82 -0.33 -17.12 5.45
CA SER A 82 -0.92 -17.77 6.64
C SER A 82 -0.55 -17.06 7.95
N GLU A 83 0.74 -16.78 8.17
CA GLU A 83 1.24 -16.09 9.36
C GLU A 83 0.96 -14.59 9.29
N GLY A 84 1.32 -13.96 8.16
CA GLY A 84 1.28 -12.50 8.00
C GLY A 84 -0.14 -11.93 8.03
N LEU A 85 -1.13 -12.59 7.42
CA LEU A 85 -2.52 -12.09 7.49
C LEU A 85 -3.05 -12.12 8.92
N ALA A 86 -2.76 -13.19 9.68
CA ALA A 86 -3.16 -13.31 11.08
C ALA A 86 -2.43 -12.31 11.98
N GLU A 87 -1.11 -12.14 11.83
CA GLU A 87 -0.34 -11.17 12.62
C GLU A 87 -0.82 -9.73 12.35
N TYR A 88 -0.87 -9.33 11.08
CA TYR A 88 -1.24 -7.96 10.71
C TYR A 88 -2.73 -7.67 10.94
N ALA A 89 -3.61 -8.66 10.96
CA ALA A 89 -4.98 -8.54 11.46
C ALA A 89 -5.02 -8.08 12.93
N LEU A 90 -4.27 -8.76 13.80
CA LEU A 90 -4.21 -8.41 15.23
C LEU A 90 -3.46 -7.10 15.48
N ILE A 91 -2.40 -6.82 14.73
CA ILE A 91 -1.68 -5.53 14.83
C ILE A 91 -2.58 -4.38 14.40
N SER A 92 -3.29 -4.48 13.27
CA SER A 92 -4.21 -3.44 12.79
C SER A 92 -5.44 -3.26 13.70
N ALA A 93 -5.91 -4.32 14.36
CA ALA A 93 -7.03 -4.27 15.30
C ALA A 93 -6.64 -3.70 16.69
N PHE A 94 -5.44 -4.00 17.19
CA PHE A 94 -5.08 -3.74 18.60
C PHE A 94 -3.88 -2.81 18.82
N ARG A 95 -3.10 -2.50 17.78
CA ARG A 95 -1.85 -1.72 17.87
C ARG A 95 -1.79 -0.52 16.91
N ASP A 96 -2.81 -0.27 16.09
CA ASP A 96 -2.95 0.98 15.35
C ASP A 96 -3.30 2.13 16.31
N HIS A 97 -2.27 2.90 16.70
CA HIS A 97 -2.36 3.96 17.71
C HIS A 97 -3.33 5.11 17.36
N ARG A 98 -3.85 5.16 16.13
CA ARG A 98 -4.85 6.16 15.70
C ARG A 98 -6.25 5.81 16.21
N PHE A 99 -6.47 4.56 16.63
CA PHE A 99 -7.75 4.03 17.07
C PHE A 99 -7.63 3.37 18.44
N ARG A 100 -8.76 3.14 19.11
CA ARG A 100 -8.79 2.22 20.27
C ARG A 100 -8.73 0.77 19.76
N LYS A 101 -8.34 -0.17 20.63
CA LYS A 101 -8.45 -1.60 20.32
C LYS A 101 -9.88 -1.93 19.86
N ILE A 102 -10.01 -2.85 18.91
CA ILE A 102 -11.31 -3.41 18.54
C ILE A 102 -11.85 -4.26 19.70
N GLU A 103 -13.13 -4.14 19.99
CA GLU A 103 -13.85 -4.95 20.98
C GLU A 103 -14.81 -5.93 20.31
N GLU A 104 -15.11 -7.07 20.96
CA GLU A 104 -16.02 -8.12 20.47
C GLU A 104 -17.38 -7.58 20.00
N LYS A 105 -17.96 -6.65 20.74
CA LYS A 105 -19.24 -5.99 20.38
C LYS A 105 -19.21 -5.22 19.05
N GLU A 106 -18.03 -4.87 18.54
CA GLU A 106 -17.88 -4.18 17.25
C GLU A 106 -17.90 -5.17 16.06
N LEU A 107 -17.62 -6.46 16.28
CA LEU A 107 -17.46 -7.50 15.25
C LEU A 107 -18.58 -7.48 14.21
N SER A 108 -19.84 -7.43 14.67
CA SER A 108 -21.04 -7.40 13.82
C SER A 108 -21.14 -6.21 12.85
N SER A 109 -20.34 -5.17 13.08
CA SER A 109 -20.26 -3.98 12.23
C SER A 109 -18.97 -3.90 11.41
N LEU A 110 -18.07 -4.89 11.52
CA LEU A 110 -16.77 -4.85 10.87
C LEU A 110 -16.80 -5.40 9.43
N GLU A 111 -15.77 -4.97 8.72
CA GLU A 111 -15.41 -5.34 7.37
C GLU A 111 -13.89 -5.51 7.34
N CYS A 112 -13.43 -6.67 6.90
CA CYS A 112 -12.02 -6.93 6.68
C CYS A 112 -11.69 -6.65 5.20
N LYS A 113 -10.69 -5.80 4.96
CA LYS A 113 -10.13 -5.55 3.62
C LYS A 113 -8.66 -5.95 3.64
N ILE A 114 -8.30 -6.87 2.75
CA ILE A 114 -6.92 -7.28 2.50
C ILE A 114 -6.43 -6.59 1.23
N SER A 115 -5.17 -6.18 1.22
CA SER A 115 -4.47 -5.68 0.03
C SER A 115 -3.10 -6.34 -0.06
N LEU A 116 -2.91 -7.16 -1.09
CA LEU A 116 -1.65 -7.82 -1.43
C LEU A 116 -0.97 -7.04 -2.55
N LEU A 117 0.34 -6.77 -2.40
CA LEU A 117 1.10 -6.04 -3.40
C LEU A 117 1.76 -7.01 -4.38
N THR A 118 1.56 -6.79 -5.68
CA THR A 118 1.92 -7.71 -6.76
C THR A 118 2.75 -6.98 -7.83
N ASP A 119 3.33 -7.74 -8.76
CA ASP A 119 3.90 -7.20 -10.01
C ASP A 119 4.95 -6.10 -9.81
N PHE A 120 5.90 -6.35 -8.91
CA PHE A 120 7.01 -5.43 -8.64
C PHE A 120 8.01 -5.42 -9.80
N GLU A 121 8.11 -4.28 -10.49
CA GLU A 121 8.98 -4.06 -11.65
C GLU A 121 9.90 -2.85 -11.43
N ASP A 122 11.17 -2.95 -11.82
CA ASP A 122 12.05 -1.78 -11.96
C ASP A 122 11.60 -0.94 -13.17
N ALA A 123 11.28 0.34 -12.94
CA ALA A 123 10.80 1.24 -13.98
C ALA A 123 11.97 1.86 -14.76
N SER A 124 11.77 2.11 -16.06
CA SER A 124 12.81 2.68 -16.95
C SER A 124 13.14 4.15 -16.63
N SER A 125 12.24 4.86 -15.95
CA SER A 125 12.44 6.23 -15.46
C SER A 125 11.54 6.52 -14.26
N TYR A 126 11.79 7.62 -13.55
CA TYR A 126 10.94 8.10 -12.45
C TYR A 126 9.50 8.48 -12.87
N LEU A 127 9.18 8.47 -14.17
CA LEU A 127 7.86 8.73 -14.74
C LEU A 127 7.21 7.49 -15.38
N ASP A 128 7.89 6.34 -15.40
CA ASP A 128 7.44 5.10 -16.06
C ASP A 128 6.53 4.25 -15.15
N TRP A 129 5.37 4.82 -14.83
CA TRP A 129 4.28 4.23 -14.06
C TRP A 129 2.94 4.87 -14.46
N THR A 130 1.82 4.43 -13.90
CA THR A 130 0.48 4.88 -14.32
C THR A 130 -0.34 5.24 -13.08
N ILE A 131 -0.85 6.47 -13.02
CA ILE A 131 -1.66 6.97 -11.91
C ILE A 131 -2.93 6.11 -11.77
N GLY A 132 -3.27 5.71 -10.54
CA GLY A 132 -4.42 4.87 -10.23
C GLY A 132 -4.25 3.37 -10.51
N VAL A 133 -3.19 2.96 -11.22
CA VAL A 133 -2.85 1.55 -11.47
C VAL A 133 -1.64 1.14 -10.64
N HIS A 134 -0.58 1.95 -10.67
CA HIS A 134 0.71 1.63 -10.08
C HIS A 134 0.97 2.39 -8.79
N GLY A 135 1.35 1.66 -7.74
CA GLY A 135 2.08 2.20 -6.60
C GLY A 135 3.54 2.43 -6.98
N ILE A 136 4.21 3.32 -6.24
CA ILE A 136 5.62 3.67 -6.48
C ILE A 136 6.45 3.44 -5.22
N SER A 137 7.62 2.86 -5.37
CA SER A 137 8.66 2.68 -4.36
C SER A 137 9.94 3.32 -4.90
N ILE A 138 10.30 4.49 -4.37
CA ILE A 138 11.47 5.25 -4.82
C ILE A 138 12.67 5.02 -3.90
N SER A 139 13.86 5.06 -4.47
CA SER A 139 15.12 5.16 -3.74
C SER A 139 16.13 6.04 -4.47
N PHE A 140 16.87 6.87 -3.73
CA PHE A 140 17.86 7.78 -4.29
C PHE A 140 19.03 8.04 -3.32
N PRO A 141 20.24 8.31 -3.81
CA PRO A 141 21.38 8.68 -2.96
C PRO A 141 21.22 10.09 -2.38
N HIS A 142 22.00 10.43 -1.35
CA HIS A 142 22.07 11.82 -0.87
C HIS A 142 22.45 12.78 -2.02
N PRO A 143 21.75 13.93 -2.22
CA PRO A 143 21.93 14.76 -3.42
C PRO A 143 23.33 15.32 -3.64
N SER A 144 24.18 15.43 -2.60
CA SER A 144 25.59 15.81 -2.75
C SER A 144 26.46 14.77 -3.48
N LEU A 145 25.95 13.55 -3.68
CA LEU A 145 26.63 12.48 -4.44
C LEU A 145 26.25 12.48 -5.93
N ILE A 146 25.34 13.37 -6.35
CA ILE A 146 24.86 13.45 -7.73
C ILE A 146 25.78 14.41 -8.49
N PRO A 147 26.44 13.98 -9.58
CA PRO A 147 27.19 14.88 -10.44
C PRO A 147 26.22 15.90 -11.07
N SER A 148 26.43 17.19 -10.82
CA SER A 148 25.61 18.24 -11.42
C SER A 148 25.88 18.32 -12.93
N SER A 149 24.83 18.26 -13.74
CA SER A 149 24.94 18.20 -15.22
C SER A 149 25.27 19.55 -15.89
N THR A 150 25.48 20.61 -15.12
CA THR A 150 25.91 21.94 -15.60
C THR A 150 27.30 21.91 -16.24
N PRO A 151 27.44 22.27 -17.53
CA PRO A 151 28.73 22.58 -18.11
C PRO A 151 29.23 23.90 -17.50
N SER A 152 30.26 23.84 -16.66
CA SER A 152 30.89 25.03 -16.08
C SER A 152 31.70 25.78 -17.14
N THR A 153 31.05 26.63 -17.94
CA THR A 153 31.70 27.57 -18.86
C THR A 153 32.18 28.81 -18.10
N GLU A 154 33.18 28.62 -17.25
CA GLU A 154 33.88 29.69 -16.52
C GLU A 154 35.40 29.48 -16.64
N PRO A 155 36.16 30.42 -17.24
CA PRO A 155 37.62 30.35 -17.29
C PRO A 155 38.22 30.42 -15.88
N GLY A 156 39.02 29.41 -15.51
CA GLY A 156 39.50 29.26 -14.14
C GLY A 156 40.37 30.42 -13.62
N SER A 157 40.01 30.95 -12.45
CA SER A 157 40.88 31.83 -11.65
C SER A 157 41.85 31.00 -10.80
N PRO A 158 43.18 31.26 -10.81
CA PRO A 158 44.19 30.31 -10.33
C PRO A 158 44.55 30.45 -8.83
N PHE A 159 43.65 30.91 -7.96
CA PHE A 159 43.92 31.04 -6.53
C PHE A 159 42.66 30.80 -5.66
N SER A 160 42.51 29.58 -5.14
CA SER A 160 41.94 29.38 -3.79
C SER A 160 42.15 27.95 -3.27
N SER A 161 42.71 27.89 -2.06
CA SER A 161 42.51 26.92 -0.97
C SER A 161 41.79 25.61 -1.28
N THR A 162 42.48 24.49 -1.04
CA THR A 162 41.92 23.14 -0.97
C THR A 162 40.67 23.08 -0.08
N PRO A 163 39.48 22.75 -0.61
CA PRO A 163 38.37 22.35 0.22
C PRO A 163 38.65 20.94 0.73
N SER A 164 38.69 20.77 2.05
CA SER A 164 38.62 19.45 2.66
C SER A 164 37.27 18.83 2.30
N LEU A 165 37.27 17.90 1.34
CA LEU A 165 36.07 17.14 0.98
C LEU A 165 35.49 16.54 2.28
N PRO A 166 34.25 16.90 2.67
CA PRO A 166 33.61 16.24 3.79
C PRO A 166 33.55 14.75 3.48
N ARG A 167 34.07 13.94 4.40
CA ARG A 167 34.10 12.48 4.29
C ARG A 167 32.68 11.94 4.50
N PHE A 168 31.79 12.20 3.54
CA PHE A 168 30.44 11.69 3.53
C PHE A 168 30.49 10.17 3.61
N THR A 169 30.01 9.64 4.73
CA THR A 169 29.85 8.20 4.89
C THR A 169 28.76 7.75 3.92
N SER A 170 29.03 6.68 3.18
CA SER A 170 28.24 6.21 2.04
C SER A 170 26.92 5.52 2.45
N LYS A 171 26.18 6.09 3.41
CA LYS A 171 25.10 5.40 4.15
C LYS A 171 23.75 6.11 4.19
N GLN A 172 23.62 7.33 3.65
CA GLN A 172 22.31 7.98 3.52
C GLN A 172 21.75 7.78 2.10
N SER A 173 21.11 6.63 1.91
CA SER A 173 20.13 6.40 0.85
C SER A 173 18.75 6.76 1.38
N PHE A 174 17.99 7.54 0.61
CA PHE A 174 16.61 7.91 0.91
C PHE A 174 15.66 6.96 0.20
N SER A 175 14.54 6.63 0.82
CA SER A 175 13.47 5.82 0.20
C SER A 175 12.09 6.18 0.73
N ALA A 176 11.09 6.05 -0.14
CA ALA A 176 9.67 6.24 0.21
C ALA A 176 8.77 5.43 -0.71
N THR A 177 7.60 5.06 -0.21
CA THR A 177 6.62 4.26 -0.94
C THR A 177 5.22 4.85 -0.82
N TYR A 178 4.48 4.85 -1.93
CA TYR A 178 3.06 5.19 -2.02
C TYR A 178 2.28 4.08 -2.73
N LEU A 179 1.09 3.77 -2.20
CA LEU A 179 0.14 2.80 -2.77
C LEU A 179 -0.56 3.37 -4.02
N PRO A 180 -1.11 2.54 -4.92
CA PRO A 180 -1.75 2.99 -6.17
C PRO A 180 -2.85 4.05 -5.98
N GLU A 181 -3.61 3.99 -4.88
CA GLU A 181 -4.71 4.90 -4.56
C GLU A 181 -4.28 6.31 -4.15
N VAL A 182 -3.04 6.51 -3.66
CA VAL A 182 -2.66 7.80 -3.04
C VAL A 182 -2.68 8.92 -4.07
N MET A 183 -2.15 8.67 -5.26
CA MET A 183 -2.05 9.69 -6.32
C MET A 183 -3.43 10.20 -6.79
N PRO A 184 -4.40 9.35 -7.19
CA PRO A 184 -5.74 9.83 -7.53
C PRO A 184 -6.51 10.41 -6.33
N GLU A 185 -6.33 9.91 -5.10
CA GLU A 185 -6.97 10.47 -3.91
C GLU A 185 -6.49 11.89 -3.58
N GLN A 186 -5.21 12.18 -3.80
CA GLN A 186 -4.64 13.53 -3.62
C GLN A 186 -4.80 14.43 -4.86
N GLY A 187 -5.18 13.87 -6.01
CA GLY A 187 -5.22 14.57 -7.30
C GLY A 187 -3.83 14.92 -7.85
N TRP A 188 -2.76 14.24 -7.40
CA TRP A 188 -1.38 14.52 -7.80
C TRP A 188 -1.05 14.02 -9.20
N ASP A 189 -0.33 14.84 -9.96
CA ASP A 189 0.37 14.38 -11.16
C ASP A 189 1.63 13.54 -10.81
N LYS A 190 2.35 13.08 -11.85
CA LYS A 190 3.54 12.25 -11.66
C LYS A 190 4.72 12.99 -11.02
N ILE A 191 4.89 14.29 -11.29
CA ILE A 191 5.96 15.12 -10.74
C ILE A 191 5.65 15.44 -9.28
N GLU A 192 4.40 15.84 -8.99
CA GLU A 192 3.93 16.12 -7.64
C GLU A 192 4.06 14.88 -6.73
N ALA A 193 3.67 13.70 -7.22
CA ALA A 193 3.81 12.45 -6.49
C ALA A 193 5.28 12.10 -6.20
N ILE A 194 6.19 12.35 -7.15
CA ILE A 194 7.63 12.10 -6.99
C ILE A 194 8.26 13.11 -6.01
N ASP A 195 7.94 14.39 -6.12
CA ASP A 195 8.47 15.43 -5.23
C ASP A 195 7.95 15.24 -3.80
N SER A 196 6.68 14.87 -3.65
CA SER A 196 6.07 14.46 -2.38
C SER A 196 6.74 13.22 -1.80
N ALA A 197 7.07 12.23 -2.63
CA ALA A 197 7.80 11.02 -2.21
C ALA A 197 9.24 11.34 -1.76
N ILE A 198 9.94 12.24 -2.44
CA ILE A 198 11.27 12.74 -2.02
C ILE A 198 11.20 13.38 -0.63
N HIS A 199 10.19 14.22 -0.38
CA HIS A 199 9.97 14.83 0.93
C HIS A 199 9.59 13.80 1.99
N LYS A 200 8.71 12.84 1.67
CA LYS A 200 8.34 11.71 2.53
C LYS A 200 9.54 10.81 2.89
N ALA A 201 10.52 10.69 1.99
CA ALA A 201 11.76 9.95 2.24
C ALA A 201 12.69 10.66 3.24
N GLY A 202 12.42 11.92 3.58
CA GLY A 202 13.18 12.73 4.55
C GLY A 202 14.07 13.80 3.95
N TRP A 203 14.06 14.00 2.62
CA TRP A 203 14.81 15.10 1.99
C TRP A 203 14.00 16.41 2.03
N THR A 204 14.52 17.43 2.72
CA THR A 204 13.86 18.75 2.86
C THR A 204 14.52 19.86 2.03
N GLY A 205 15.59 19.55 1.30
CA GLY A 205 16.29 20.53 0.46
C GLY A 205 15.63 20.74 -0.91
N ARG A 206 16.27 21.56 -1.75
CA ARG A 206 15.80 21.82 -3.12
C ARG A 206 15.75 20.53 -3.93
N ILE A 207 14.64 20.31 -4.64
CA ILE A 207 14.50 19.24 -5.63
C ILE A 207 15.01 19.76 -6.98
N THR A 208 15.94 19.02 -7.58
CA THR A 208 16.51 19.32 -8.90
C THR A 208 16.13 18.25 -9.90
N GLU A 209 16.25 18.56 -11.19
CA GLU A 209 16.01 17.58 -12.24
C GLU A 209 17.04 16.44 -12.23
N ASP A 210 18.30 16.73 -11.92
CA ASP A 210 19.34 15.71 -11.66
C ASP A 210 18.96 14.79 -10.49
N LEU A 211 18.33 15.34 -9.42
CA LEU A 211 17.82 14.54 -8.30
C LEU A 211 16.71 13.60 -8.75
N ARG A 212 15.71 14.08 -9.50
CA ARG A 212 14.64 13.21 -10.03
C ARG A 212 15.19 12.11 -10.93
N ARG A 213 16.16 12.43 -11.79
CA ARG A 213 16.85 11.47 -12.68
C ARG A 213 17.70 10.45 -11.93
N SER A 214 18.15 10.75 -10.72
CA SER A 214 18.88 9.80 -9.87
C SER A 214 17.98 8.76 -9.19
N ILE A 215 16.66 8.92 -9.22
CA ILE A 215 15.70 8.02 -8.57
C ILE A 215 15.69 6.67 -9.29
N ARG A 216 15.92 5.62 -8.51
CA ARG A 216 15.51 4.25 -8.86
C ARG A 216 14.09 4.05 -8.37
N LEU A 217 13.15 3.93 -9.31
CA LEU A 217 11.74 3.68 -9.04
C LEU A 217 11.40 2.22 -9.32
N ARG A 218 10.79 1.55 -8.35
CA ARG A 218 10.02 0.32 -8.59
C ARG A 218 8.54 0.64 -8.60
N ARG A 219 7.83 0.15 -9.61
CA ARG A 219 6.37 0.18 -9.67
C ARG A 219 5.82 -1.17 -9.23
N TYR A 220 4.58 -1.19 -8.76
CA TYR A 220 3.88 -2.40 -8.36
C TYR A 220 2.37 -2.18 -8.41
N GLN A 221 1.60 -3.26 -8.45
CA GLN A 221 0.13 -3.24 -8.41
C GLN A 221 -0.36 -3.74 -7.04
N SER A 222 -1.68 -3.70 -6.82
CA SER A 222 -2.28 -4.23 -5.60
C SER A 222 -3.56 -4.99 -5.89
N SER A 223 -3.58 -6.27 -5.55
CA SER A 223 -4.80 -7.09 -5.55
C SER A 223 -5.51 -6.91 -4.21
N LYS A 224 -6.80 -6.57 -4.23
CA LYS A 224 -7.57 -6.24 -3.02
C LYS A 224 -8.83 -7.10 -2.93
N CYS A 225 -9.16 -7.55 -1.74
CA CYS A 225 -10.42 -8.24 -1.44
C CYS A 225 -11.05 -7.62 -0.19
N THR A 226 -12.37 -7.77 -0.01
CA THR A 226 -13.11 -7.19 1.11
C THR A 226 -14.30 -8.08 1.47
N VAL A 227 -14.51 -8.31 2.76
CA VAL A 227 -15.46 -9.27 3.33
C VAL A 227 -16.13 -8.66 4.57
N GLY A 228 -17.44 -8.79 4.68
CA GLY A 228 -18.20 -8.36 5.85
C GLY A 228 -18.25 -9.41 6.97
N TRP A 229 -18.66 -9.00 8.17
CA TRP A 229 -18.96 -9.92 9.26
C TRP A 229 -19.93 -11.04 8.86
N ASP A 230 -21.00 -10.71 8.13
CA ASP A 230 -22.06 -11.65 7.77
C ASP A 230 -21.50 -12.80 6.90
N ASP A 231 -20.66 -12.46 5.91
CA ASP A 231 -19.97 -13.40 5.04
C ASP A 231 -19.00 -14.31 5.83
N TYR A 232 -18.29 -13.74 6.80
CA TYR A 232 -17.37 -14.47 7.69
C TYR A 232 -18.13 -15.44 8.61
N VAL A 233 -19.26 -15.04 9.18
CA VAL A 233 -20.12 -15.91 10.00
C VAL A 233 -20.57 -17.13 9.18
N GLU A 234 -21.07 -16.91 7.97
CA GLU A 234 -21.45 -18.00 7.06
C GLU A 234 -20.26 -18.91 6.73
N TRP A 235 -19.09 -18.33 6.43
CA TRP A 235 -17.89 -19.10 6.15
C TRP A 235 -17.46 -19.94 7.35
N ARG A 236 -17.41 -19.38 8.56
CA ARG A 236 -16.97 -20.05 9.78
C ARG A 236 -17.89 -21.24 10.11
N GLN A 237 -19.21 -21.02 10.08
CA GLN A 237 -20.21 -22.08 10.28
C GLN A 237 -20.09 -23.19 9.22
N ARG A 238 -19.91 -22.83 7.94
CA ARG A 238 -19.72 -23.79 6.82
C ARG A 238 -18.43 -24.62 6.96
N ASN A 239 -17.45 -24.12 7.70
CA ASN A 239 -16.19 -24.79 8.02
C ASN A 239 -16.19 -25.50 9.38
N GLY A 240 -17.33 -25.55 10.08
CA GLY A 240 -17.49 -26.28 11.34
C GLY A 240 -17.01 -25.53 12.59
N GLY A 241 -16.80 -24.21 12.52
CA GLY A 241 -16.50 -23.38 13.68
C GLY A 241 -17.74 -22.69 14.26
N ASP A 242 -17.75 -22.53 15.58
CA ASP A 242 -18.81 -21.84 16.32
C ASP A 242 -18.70 -20.31 16.23
N ILE A 243 -19.82 -19.63 16.51
CA ILE A 243 -20.08 -18.17 16.50
C ILE A 243 -20.86 -17.78 17.76
#